data_AF-A0A934S358-F1
#
_entry.id   AF-A0A934S358-F1
#
_cell.length_a   1.000
_cell.length_b   1.000
_cell.length_c   1.000
_cell.angle_alpha   90.00
_cell.angle_beta   90.00
_cell.angle_gamma   90.00
#
_symmetry.space_group_name_H-M   'P 1'
#
loop_
_entity.id
_entity.type
_entity.pdbx_description
1 polymer ?
#
loop_
_entity_poly.entity_id
_entity_poly.type
_entity_poly.pdbx_seq_one_letter_code
_entity_poly.pdbx_strand_id
1 'polypeptide(L)'
;MKLRVVSWGLYLVVGVFFGLAAQVKLVDPEAFLSSMLTYELFPYKVAAGLALFAPVLEALLAICLVTGVLRKGASFLTAAMLLVFIVLVLQGLLRGLEMDCGCFGSNTLSSVSDYLLKIGQNLLLLGAVLLARFLESKSKAQPS
;
A
#
# COMPACT_ATOMS: atom_id res chain seq x y z
N MET A 1 -15.58 15.82 -18.59
CA MET A 1 -14.12 15.97 -18.76
C MET A 1 -13.37 16.17 -17.44
N LYS A 2 -13.76 17.13 -16.59
CA LYS A 2 -13.10 17.42 -15.30
C LYS A 2 -12.95 16.19 -14.36
N LEU A 3 -14.01 15.37 -14.21
CA LEU A 3 -13.98 14.19 -13.32
C LEU A 3 -12.98 13.10 -13.75
N ARG A 4 -12.73 12.93 -15.05
CA ARG A 4 -11.75 11.94 -15.55
C ARG A 4 -10.33 12.33 -15.20
N VAL A 5 -10.01 13.62 -15.32
CA VAL A 5 -8.68 14.16 -14.99
C VAL A 5 -8.41 14.03 -13.49
N VAL A 6 -9.40 14.35 -12.64
CA VAL A 6 -9.28 14.21 -11.18
C VAL A 6 -9.09 12.74 -10.78
N SER A 7 -9.89 11.82 -11.32
CA SER A 7 -9.74 10.38 -11.09
C SER A 7 -8.34 9.88 -11.50
N TRP A 8 -7.87 10.30 -12.68
CA TRP A 8 -6.54 9.95 -13.16
C TRP A 8 -5.41 10.48 -12.26
N GLY A 9 -5.54 11.72 -11.79
CA GLY A 9 -4.58 12.32 -10.85
C GLY A 9 -4.50 11.56 -9.52
N LEU A 10 -5.64 11.13 -8.97
CA LEU A 10 -5.66 10.30 -7.76
C LEU A 10 -4.97 8.94 -7.97
N TYR A 11 -5.23 8.28 -9.11
CA TYR A 11 -4.57 7.03 -9.44
C TYR A 11 -3.05 7.19 -9.64
N LEU A 12 -2.59 8.32 -10.17
CA LEU A 12 -1.16 8.62 -10.26
C LEU A 12 -0.53 8.73 -8.87
N VAL A 13 -1.14 9.48 -7.96
CA VAL A 13 -0.61 9.64 -6.59
C VAL A 13 -0.49 8.27 -5.89
N VAL A 14 -1.55 7.46 -5.95
CA VAL A 14 -1.53 6.11 -5.35
C VAL A 14 -0.52 5.21 -6.04
N GLY A 15 -0.47 5.24 -7.37
CA GLY A 15 0.46 4.41 -8.15
C GLY A 15 1.93 4.74 -7.90
N VAL A 16 2.28 6.03 -7.88
CA VAL A 16 3.65 6.48 -7.55
C VAL A 16 4.03 6.04 -6.14
N PHE A 17 3.11 6.16 -5.17
CA PHE A 17 3.36 5.72 -3.80
C PHE A 17 3.66 4.21 -3.74
N PHE A 18 2.85 3.38 -4.40
CA PHE A 18 3.07 1.94 -4.49
C PHE A 18 4.40 1.60 -5.19
N GLY A 19 4.78 2.35 -6.23
CA GLY A 19 6.06 2.17 -6.91
C GLY A 19 7.27 2.47 -6.02
N LEU A 20 7.21 3.55 -5.25
CA LEU A 20 8.25 3.89 -4.28
C LEU A 20 8.32 2.86 -3.14
N ALA A 21 7.18 2.39 -2.64
CA ALA A 21 7.11 1.35 -1.62
C ALA A 21 7.70 0.02 -2.13
N ALA A 22 7.38 -0.37 -3.36
CA ALA A 22 7.94 -1.55 -4.01
C ALA A 22 9.47 -1.44 -4.14
N GLN A 23 9.97 -0.29 -4.62
CA GLN A 23 11.40 -0.06 -4.78
C GLN A 23 12.14 -0.22 -3.46
N VAL A 24 11.65 0.40 -2.39
CA VAL A 24 12.26 0.30 -1.05
C VAL A 24 12.37 -1.15 -0.59
N LYS A 25 11.32 -1.95 -0.78
CA LYS A 25 11.28 -3.37 -0.37
C LYS A 25 12.11 -4.29 -1.28
N LEU A 26 12.28 -3.95 -2.55
CA LEU A 26 13.10 -4.71 -3.50
C LEU A 26 14.60 -4.45 -3.30
N VAL A 27 14.98 -3.25 -2.86
CA VAL A 27 16.37 -2.91 -2.58
C VAL A 27 16.89 -3.66 -1.35
N ASP A 28 16.06 -3.79 -0.32
CA ASP A 28 16.41 -4.54 0.90
C ASP A 28 15.29 -5.51 1.32
N PRO A 29 15.24 -6.69 0.67
CA PRO A 29 14.24 -7.71 0.99
C PRO A 29 14.47 -8.36 2.36
N GLU A 30 15.70 -8.35 2.88
CA GLU A 30 16.04 -8.90 4.19
C GLU A 30 15.49 -8.03 5.32
N ALA A 31 15.61 -6.71 5.19
CA ALA A 31 14.97 -5.76 6.10
C ALA A 31 13.45 -5.93 6.11
N PHE A 32 12.83 -6.06 4.92
CA PHE A 32 11.38 -6.25 4.83
C PHE A 32 10.91 -7.60 5.41
N LEU A 33 11.68 -8.67 5.19
CA LEU A 33 11.43 -9.97 5.83
C LEU A 33 11.52 -9.86 7.35
N SER A 34 12.54 -9.17 7.86
CA SER A 34 12.71 -8.95 9.29
C SER A 34 11.50 -8.23 9.88
N SER A 35 11.03 -7.14 9.25
CA SER A 35 9.80 -6.46 9.66
C SER A 35 8.57 -7.39 9.59
N MET A 36 8.47 -8.28 8.60
CA MET A 36 7.37 -9.25 8.49
C MET A 36 7.39 -10.29 9.61
N LEU A 37 8.57 -10.75 10.02
CA LEU A 37 8.75 -11.70 11.12
C LEU A 37 8.41 -11.07 12.48
N THR A 38 8.67 -9.77 12.66
CA THR A 38 8.30 -9.03 13.87
C THR A 38 6.80 -9.05 14.15
N TYR A 39 5.93 -9.21 13.14
CA TYR A 39 4.49 -9.34 13.38
C TYR A 39 4.09 -10.64 14.11
N GLU A 40 4.98 -11.63 14.18
CA GLU A 40 4.72 -12.94 14.81
C GLU A 40 3.42 -13.62 14.33
N LEU A 41 2.98 -13.30 13.11
CA LEU A 41 1.75 -13.82 12.51
C LEU A 41 1.99 -15.02 11.59
N PHE A 42 3.18 -15.12 11.00
CA PHE A 42 3.47 -16.07 9.95
C PHE A 42 4.73 -16.89 10.28
N PRO A 43 4.76 -18.19 9.95
CA PRO A 43 6.00 -18.96 10.00
C PRO A 43 6.98 -18.43 8.95
N TYR A 44 8.28 -18.60 9.19
CA TYR A 44 9.36 -18.05 8.36
C TYR A 44 9.15 -18.24 6.84
N LYS A 45 8.76 -19.45 6.42
CA LYS A 45 8.54 -19.76 4.99
C LYS A 45 7.45 -18.91 4.35
N VAL A 46 6.38 -18.61 5.10
CA VAL A 46 5.26 -17.78 4.62
C VAL A 46 5.67 -16.31 4.62
N ALA A 47 6.33 -15.84 5.68
CA ALA A 47 6.85 -14.48 5.75
C ALA A 47 7.84 -14.19 4.60
N ALA A 48 8.77 -15.11 4.32
CA ALA A 48 9.72 -15.01 3.21
C ALA A 48 9.02 -14.98 1.83
N GLY A 49 8.01 -15.82 1.64
CA GLY A 49 7.20 -15.80 0.42
C GLY A 49 6.46 -14.46 0.21
N LEU A 50 5.85 -13.94 1.28
CA LEU A 50 5.16 -12.64 1.25
C LEU A 50 6.14 -11.48 1.06
N ALA A 51 7.31 -11.53 1.69
CA ALA A 51 8.35 -10.51 1.57
C ALA A 51 8.84 -10.36 0.12
N LEU A 52 8.90 -11.46 -0.64
CA LEU A 52 9.24 -11.42 -2.06
C LEU A 52 8.04 -11.06 -2.95
N PHE A 53 6.86 -11.58 -2.64
CA PHE A 53 5.68 -11.43 -3.51
C PHE A 53 5.01 -10.07 -3.42
N ALA A 54 4.87 -9.52 -2.21
CA ALA A 54 4.23 -8.23 -1.98
C ALA A 54 4.86 -7.08 -2.78
N PRO A 55 6.19 -6.88 -2.81
CA PRO A 55 6.77 -5.77 -3.58
C PRO A 55 6.63 -5.93 -5.09
N VAL A 56 6.67 -7.16 -5.61
CA VAL A 56 6.40 -7.42 -7.03
C VAL A 56 4.97 -7.04 -7.36
N LEU A 57 4.01 -7.42 -6.50
CA LEU A 57 2.61 -7.05 -6.68
C LEU A 57 2.41 -5.53 -6.61
N GLU A 58 3.08 -4.85 -5.67
CA GLU A 58 3.04 -3.39 -5.55
C GLU A 58 3.55 -2.68 -6.81
N ALA A 59 4.65 -3.15 -7.38
CA ALA A 59 5.20 -2.61 -8.63
C ALA A 59 4.23 -2.81 -9.81
N LEU A 60 3.62 -3.99 -9.93
CA LEU A 60 2.63 -4.27 -10.98
C LEU A 60 1.39 -3.37 -10.83
N LEU A 61 0.89 -3.21 -9.61
CA LEU A 61 -0.22 -2.32 -9.30
C LEU A 61 0.11 -0.86 -9.62
N ALA A 62 1.30 -0.39 -9.25
CA ALA A 62 1.79 0.95 -9.58
C ALA A 62 1.73 1.22 -11.09
N ILE A 63 2.29 0.30 -11.89
CA ILE A 63 2.30 0.40 -13.35
C ILE A 63 0.87 0.44 -13.90
N CYS A 64 0.00 -0.46 -13.45
CA CYS A 64 -1.39 -0.54 -13.91
C CYS A 64 -2.20 0.73 -13.56
N LEU A 65 -2.01 1.27 -12.35
CA LEU A 65 -2.69 2.49 -11.91
C LEU A 65 -2.20 3.72 -12.68
N VAL A 66 -0.89 3.83 -12.94
CA VAL A 66 -0.29 4.95 -13.67
C VAL A 66 -0.66 4.92 -15.16
N THR A 67 -0.46 3.77 -15.81
CA THR A 67 -0.74 3.60 -17.25
C THR A 67 -2.25 3.54 -17.55
N GLY A 68 -3.07 3.18 -16.57
CA GLY A 68 -4.51 2.98 -16.74
C GLY A 68 -4.88 1.62 -17.33
N VAL A 69 -3.90 0.73 -17.54
CA VAL A 69 -4.14 -0.66 -17.97
C VAL A 69 -4.75 -1.45 -16.82
N LEU A 70 -5.82 -2.21 -17.08
CA LEU A 70 -6.54 -3.04 -16.09
C LEU A 70 -6.92 -2.29 -14.79
N ARG A 71 -7.14 -0.98 -14.87
CA ARG A 71 -7.36 -0.08 -13.72
C ARG A 71 -8.48 -0.50 -12.78
N LYS A 72 -9.56 -1.10 -13.28
CA LYS A 72 -10.63 -1.69 -12.45
C LYS A 72 -10.11 -2.81 -11.53
N GLY A 73 -9.30 -3.72 -12.06
CA GLY A 73 -8.71 -4.81 -11.28
C GLY A 73 -7.62 -4.30 -10.35
N ALA A 74 -6.72 -3.46 -10.87
CA ALA A 74 -5.63 -2.87 -10.08
C ALA A 74 -6.14 -2.05 -8.89
N SER A 75 -7.18 -1.21 -9.07
CA SER A 75 -7.76 -0.43 -7.97
C SER A 75 -8.38 -1.30 -6.88
N PHE A 76 -9.03 -2.41 -7.24
CA PHE A 76 -9.58 -3.36 -6.27
C PHE A 76 -8.48 -4.05 -5.47
N LEU A 77 -7.46 -4.57 -6.17
CA LEU A 77 -6.36 -5.28 -5.52
C LEU A 77 -5.49 -4.36 -4.66
N THR A 78 -5.31 -3.11 -5.10
CA THR A 78 -4.65 -2.05 -4.31
C THR A 78 -5.41 -1.78 -3.01
N ALA A 79 -6.74 -1.63 -3.09
CA ALA A 79 -7.58 -1.44 -1.90
C ALA A 79 -7.50 -2.64 -0.95
N ALA A 80 -7.53 -3.87 -1.48
CA ALA A 80 -7.38 -5.09 -0.69
C ALA A 80 -6.01 -5.16 0.00
N MET A 81 -4.91 -4.86 -0.69
CA MET A 81 -3.57 -4.80 -0.09
C MET A 81 -3.48 -3.75 1.01
N LEU A 82 -4.04 -2.55 0.79
CA LEU A 82 -4.05 -1.49 1.81
C LEU A 82 -4.79 -1.93 3.07
N LEU A 83 -5.93 -2.61 2.93
CA LEU A 83 -6.65 -3.18 4.07
C LEU A 83 -5.80 -4.19 4.84
N VAL A 84 -5.11 -5.10 4.13
CA VAL A 84 -4.21 -6.07 4.77
C VAL A 84 -3.09 -5.34 5.53
N PHE A 85 -2.44 -4.34 4.95
CA PHE A 85 -1.41 -3.57 5.65
C PHE A 85 -1.95 -2.79 6.85
N ILE A 86 -3.14 -2.20 6.75
CA ILE A 86 -3.77 -1.54 7.90
C ILE A 86 -3.98 -2.53 9.04
N VAL A 87 -4.50 -3.73 8.73
CA VAL A 87 -4.73 -4.77 9.74
C VAL A 87 -3.41 -5.24 10.36
N LEU A 88 -2.36 -5.45 9.57
CA LEU A 88 -1.03 -5.82 10.08
C LEU A 88 -0.48 -4.76 11.03
N VAL A 89 -0.46 -3.48 10.60
CA VAL A 89 0.03 -2.37 11.43
C VAL A 89 -0.81 -2.18 12.70
N LEU A 90 -2.14 -2.28 12.60
CA LEU A 90 -3.03 -2.19 13.75
C LEU A 90 -2.81 -3.34 14.74
N GLN A 91 -2.63 -4.57 14.25
CA GLN A 91 -2.29 -5.70 15.10
C GLN A 91 -0.94 -5.47 15.80
N GLY A 92 0.06 -4.95 15.08
CA GLY A 92 1.36 -4.59 15.64
C GLY A 92 1.24 -3.60 16.81
N LEU A 93 0.44 -2.55 16.61
CA LEU A 93 0.13 -1.57 17.64
C LEU A 93 -0.56 -2.20 18.87
N LEU A 94 -1.56 -3.05 18.65
CA LEU A 94 -2.31 -3.69 19.74
C LEU A 94 -1.46 -4.66 20.59
N ARG A 95 -0.43 -5.26 20.00
CA ARG A 95 0.53 -6.12 20.71
C ARG A 95 1.73 -5.37 21.27
N GLY A 96 1.86 -4.07 20.99
CA GLY A 96 2.99 -3.25 21.46
C GLY A 96 4.34 -3.70 20.89
N LEU A 97 4.35 -4.24 19.67
CA LEU A 97 5.57 -4.73 19.03
C LEU A 97 6.47 -3.56 18.62
N GLU A 98 7.77 -3.65 18.82
CA GLU A 98 8.73 -2.65 18.31
C GLU A 98 9.19 -3.08 16.91
N MET A 99 8.84 -2.29 15.88
CA MET A 99 9.11 -2.63 14.48
C MET A 99 10.26 -1.79 13.93
N ASP A 100 11.35 -2.41 13.50
CA ASP A 100 12.40 -1.75 12.73
C ASP A 100 12.04 -1.74 11.23
N CYS A 101 11.68 -0.56 10.70
CA CYS A 101 11.60 -0.34 9.25
C CYS A 101 13.02 -0.05 8.74
N GLY A 102 13.79 -1.10 8.44
CA GLY A 102 15.22 -1.04 8.11
C GLY A 102 15.61 -0.35 6.79
N CYS A 103 15.12 0.86 6.49
CA CYS A 103 15.50 1.57 5.25
C CYS A 103 16.16 2.95 5.48
N PHE A 104 15.87 3.67 6.56
CA PHE A 104 16.53 4.95 6.88
C PHE A 104 16.61 5.10 8.39
N GLY A 105 17.79 5.42 8.92
CA GLY A 105 18.19 5.30 10.33
C GLY A 105 17.10 5.46 11.40
N SER A 106 17.12 4.57 12.38
CA SER A 106 16.43 4.66 13.69
C SER A 106 14.99 5.20 13.70
N ASN A 107 14.19 4.98 12.66
CA ASN A 107 12.74 5.17 12.72
C ASN A 107 12.06 3.85 13.04
N THR A 108 12.50 3.25 14.14
CA THR A 108 11.76 2.22 14.87
C THR A 108 10.36 2.79 15.12
N LEU A 109 9.30 2.04 14.79
CA LEU A 109 7.96 2.39 15.27
C LEU A 109 7.95 2.12 16.78
N SER A 110 8.53 3.06 17.53
CA SER A 110 8.64 3.00 18.99
C SER A 110 7.51 3.77 19.66
N SER A 111 6.82 4.64 18.92
CA SER A 111 5.75 5.46 19.45
C SER A 111 4.40 5.13 18.82
N VAL A 112 3.33 5.24 19.61
CA VAL A 112 1.95 5.13 19.14
C VAL A 112 1.68 6.11 17.99
N SER A 113 2.33 7.28 18.00
CA SER A 113 2.21 8.30 16.95
C SER A 113 2.69 7.79 15.59
N ASP A 114 3.77 7.01 15.53
CA ASP A 114 4.30 6.46 14.28
C ASP A 114 3.34 5.44 13.68
N TYR A 115 2.74 4.61 14.53
CA TYR A 115 1.72 3.65 14.12
C TYR A 115 0.48 4.36 13.58
N LEU A 116 0.02 5.40 14.26
CA LEU A 116 -1.13 6.21 13.82
C LEU A 116 -0.84 6.92 12.49
N LEU A 117 0.36 7.45 12.30
CA LEU A 117 0.77 8.05 11.03
C LEU A 117 0.73 7.04 9.89
N LYS A 118 1.25 5.82 10.10
CA LYS A 118 1.20 4.75 9.08
C LYS A 118 -0.22 4.30 8.77
N ILE A 119 -1.06 4.12 9.79
CA ILE A 119 -2.47 3.77 9.60
C ILE A 119 -3.19 4.89 8.85
N GLY A 120 -2.97 6.15 9.25
CA GLY A 120 -3.54 7.33 8.60
C GLY A 120 -3.13 7.46 7.13
N GLN A 121 -1.85 7.23 6.83
CA GLN A 121 -1.33 7.20 5.47
C GLN A 121 -2.01 6.11 4.62
N ASN A 122 -2.12 4.89 5.14
CA ASN A 122 -2.78 3.79 4.42
C ASN A 122 -4.28 4.05 4.22
N LEU A 123 -4.96 4.63 5.20
CA LEU A 123 -6.37 5.06 5.09
C LEU A 123 -6.55 6.16 4.05
N LEU A 124 -5.63 7.13 4.00
CA LEU A 124 -5.64 8.20 3.00
C LEU A 124 -5.51 7.63 1.59
N LEU A 125 -4.56 6.72 1.38
CA LEU A 125 -4.36 6.05 0.09
C LEU A 125 -5.56 5.17 -0.30
N LEU A 126 -6.17 4.51 0.69
CA LEU A 126 -7.38 3.71 0.49
C LEU A 126 -8.56 4.60 0.07
N GLY A 127 -8.75 5.72 0.77
CA GLY A 127 -9.74 6.73 0.41
C GLY A 127 -9.51 7.30 -0.99
N ALA A 128 -8.25 7.60 -1.33
CA ALA A 128 -7.88 8.12 -2.65
C ALA A 128 -8.19 7.13 -3.78
N VAL A 129 -7.86 5.84 -3.63
CA VAL A 129 -8.13 4.83 -4.67
C VAL A 129 -9.64 4.54 -4.82
N LEU A 130 -10.39 4.51 -3.72
CA LEU A 130 -11.85 4.33 -3.75
C LEU A 130 -12.54 5.55 -4.35
N LEU A 131 -12.12 6.75 -4.01
CA LEU A 131 -12.62 7.99 -4.60
C LEU A 131 -12.29 8.05 -6.09
N ALA A 132 -11.07 7.71 -6.50
CA ALA A 132 -10.67 7.67 -7.90
C ALA A 132 -11.58 6.74 -8.70
N ARG A 133 -11.88 5.54 -8.17
CA ARG A 133 -12.80 4.57 -8.76
C ARG A 133 -14.25 5.08 -8.82
N PHE A 134 -14.72 5.74 -7.76
CA PHE A 134 -16.06 6.31 -7.72
C PHE A 134 -16.24 7.43 -8.77
N LEU A 135 -15.27 8.34 -8.86
CA LEU A 135 -15.25 9.41 -9.86
C LEU A 135 -15.17 8.88 -11.29
N GLU A 136 -14.39 7.80 -11.51
CA GLU A 136 -14.32 7.11 -12.80
C GLU A 136 -15.67 6.50 -13.18
N SER A 137 -16.35 5.84 -12.22
CA SER A 137 -17.69 5.26 -12.42
C SER A 137 -18.72 6.33 -12.80
N LYS A 138 -18.76 7.44 -12.04
CA LYS A 138 -19.63 8.60 -12.34
C LYS A 138 -19.35 9.18 -13.71
N SER A 139 -18.09 9.28 -14.13
CA SER A 139 -17.75 9.79 -15.45
C SER A 139 -18.22 8.90 -16.61
N LYS A 140 -18.39 7.59 -16.41
CA LYS A 140 -18.93 6.70 -17.45
C LYS A 140 -20.46 6.74 -17.55
N ALA A 141 -21.13 7.20 -16.48
CA ALA A 141 -22.59 7.25 -16.38
C ALA A 141 -23.23 8.55 -16.89
N GLN A 142 -22.45 9.56 -17.26
CA GLN A 142 -22.96 10.81 -17.81
C GLN A 142 -23.06 10.69 -19.34
N PRO A 143 -24.27 10.54 -19.93
CA PRO A 143 -24.43 10.56 -21.38
C PRO A 143 -24.07 11.95 -21.93
N SER A 144 -23.34 11.94 -23.04
CA SER A 144 -22.96 13.12 -23.83
C SER A 144 -24.15 13.77 -24.49
#